data_AF-A0A8S3FSR6-F1
#
_entry.id   AF-A0A8S3FSR6-F1
#
_cell.length_a   1.000
_cell.length_b   1.000
_cell.length_c   1.000
_cell.angle_alpha   90.00
_cell.angle_beta   90.00
_cell.angle_gamma   90.00
#
_symmetry.space_group_name_H-M   'P 1'
#
loop_
_entity.id
_entity.type
_entity.pdbx_description
1 polymer ?
#
loop_
_entity_poly.entity_id
_entity_poly.type
_entity_poly.pdbx_seq_one_letter_code
_entity_poly.pdbx_strand_id
1 'polypeptide(L)'
;YIDLISHQFVKRQWNHLSLGPSCIRLNQSAIRPRKQQEVLIKKEHKNIDQKVVHHLTSQPNNIPLKSRILKTYSDDLLNYFNHSYFSPLTYKNEIQALEQARTALSIRRKLKKSNLILRVTDKGHNFYIGSAIEFDKKVQKFFQDTNAFVILEENPFNEILDKVIHLLNRLYGKKLILRWQYNKMMPDRTKSELAHLYFNPKTHKDGIPVRPIENTMR
;
A
#
# COMPACT_ATOMS: atom_id res chain seq x y z
N TYR A 1 20.75 -22.18 1.01
CA TYR A 1 20.20 -20.80 0.97
C TYR A 1 19.91 -20.21 2.34
N ILE A 2 19.33 -20.96 3.29
CA ILE A 2 19.02 -20.46 4.64
C ILE A 2 20.31 -20.04 5.38
N ASP A 3 21.43 -20.77 5.21
CA ASP A 3 22.69 -20.49 5.92
C ASP A 3 23.42 -19.21 5.49
N LEU A 4 23.29 -18.78 4.23
CA LEU A 4 23.93 -17.53 3.77
C LEU A 4 23.18 -16.29 4.29
N ILE A 5 21.88 -16.41 4.54
CA ILE A 5 21.05 -15.31 5.02
C ILE A 5 21.03 -15.29 6.55
N SER A 6 21.15 -16.44 7.22
CA SER A 6 21.16 -16.53 8.69
C SER A 6 22.25 -15.66 9.32
N HIS A 7 23.45 -15.62 8.73
CA HIS A 7 24.56 -14.76 9.16
C HIS A 7 24.37 -13.27 8.81
N GLN A 8 23.46 -12.95 7.89
CA GLN A 8 23.14 -11.58 7.50
C GLN A 8 22.22 -10.88 8.49
N PHE A 9 21.73 -11.50 9.56
CA PHE A 9 20.94 -10.78 10.56
C PHE A 9 21.30 -11.23 11.97
N VAL A 10 21.36 -10.29 12.91
CA VAL A 10 21.54 -10.65 14.33
C VAL A 10 20.22 -11.18 14.90
N LYS A 11 20.28 -11.96 15.99
CA LYS A 11 19.09 -12.57 16.63
C LYS A 11 17.92 -11.60 16.83
N ARG A 12 18.20 -10.37 17.26
CA ARG A 12 17.18 -9.31 17.44
C ARG A 12 16.45 -8.95 16.14
N GLN A 13 17.18 -8.88 15.03
CA GLN A 13 16.61 -8.58 13.71
C GLN A 13 15.79 -9.77 13.21
N TRP A 14 16.28 -11.00 13.40
CA TRP A 14 15.54 -12.21 13.05
C TRP A 14 14.21 -12.29 13.80
N ASN A 15 14.23 -12.06 15.11
CA ASN A 15 13.01 -12.03 15.92
C ASN A 15 12.01 -10.97 15.42
N HIS A 16 12.51 -9.79 15.01
CA HIS A 16 11.66 -8.74 14.47
C HIS A 16 11.07 -9.10 13.10
N LEU A 17 11.81 -9.83 12.27
CA LEU A 17 11.34 -10.31 10.97
C LEU A 17 10.32 -11.45 11.10
N SER A 18 10.49 -12.34 12.06
CA SER A 18 9.62 -13.51 12.25
C SER A 18 8.35 -13.21 13.04
N LEU A 19 8.47 -12.46 14.14
CA LEU A 19 7.36 -12.16 15.05
C LEU A 19 6.72 -10.81 14.75
N GLY A 20 7.36 -10.00 13.90
CA GLY A 20 6.98 -8.61 13.68
C GLY A 20 7.31 -7.70 14.88
N PRO A 21 6.88 -6.44 14.81
CA PRO A 21 6.97 -5.53 15.95
C PRO A 21 6.09 -6.04 17.10
N SER A 22 6.69 -6.32 18.26
CA SER A 22 5.96 -6.69 19.49
C SER A 22 5.22 -5.52 20.15
N CYS A 23 5.34 -4.31 19.59
CA CYS A 23 4.64 -3.11 20.05
C CYS A 23 3.97 -2.46 18.83
N ILE A 24 2.76 -2.92 18.50
CA ILE A 24 1.87 -2.23 17.56
C ILE A 24 0.87 -1.45 18.41
N ARG A 25 1.26 -0.25 18.86
CA ARG A 25 0.27 0.70 19.38
C ARG A 25 -0.21 1.58 18.24
N LEU A 26 -1.48 1.98 18.28
CA LEU A 26 -2.04 3.03 17.43
C LEU A 26 -1.17 4.30 17.46
N ASN A 27 -0.45 4.52 18.57
CA ASN A 27 0.47 5.64 18.75
C ASN A 27 1.92 5.38 18.28
N GLN A 28 2.14 4.61 17.21
CA GLN A 28 3.46 4.54 16.51
C GLN A 28 3.95 5.92 16.03
N SER A 29 3.05 6.89 16.02
CA SER A 29 3.25 8.31 15.82
C SER A 29 4.01 9.03 16.90
N ALA A 30 4.04 8.57 18.17
CA ALA A 30 4.66 9.29 19.29
C ALA A 30 6.15 9.62 19.06
N ILE A 31 6.85 8.84 18.22
CA ILE A 31 8.26 9.06 17.87
C ILE A 31 8.42 10.10 16.75
N ARG A 32 7.35 10.43 16.03
CA ARG A 32 7.38 11.39 14.92
C ARG A 32 7.30 12.82 15.45
N PRO A 33 7.88 13.81 14.75
CA PRO A 33 7.67 15.20 15.08
C PRO A 33 6.18 15.56 15.11
N ARG A 34 5.76 16.35 16.11
CA ARG A 34 4.36 16.76 16.31
C ARG A 34 3.68 17.26 15.03
N LYS A 35 4.37 18.10 14.25
CA LYS A 35 3.86 18.60 12.95
C LYS A 35 3.46 17.48 11.98
N GLN A 36 4.25 16.39 11.92
CA GLN A 36 3.92 15.24 11.07
C GLN A 36 2.70 14.46 11.60
N GLN A 37 2.57 14.36 12.92
CA GLN A 37 1.42 13.73 13.56
C GLN A 37 0.14 14.52 13.26
N GLU A 38 0.18 15.85 13.36
CA GLU A 38 -0.96 16.73 13.06
C GLU A 38 -1.42 16.61 11.59
N VAL A 39 -0.49 16.48 10.65
CA VAL A 39 -0.81 16.23 9.23
C VAL A 39 -1.51 14.87 9.04
N LEU A 40 -1.06 13.83 9.75
CA LEU A 40 -1.66 12.50 9.69
C LEU A 40 -3.05 12.49 10.30
N ILE A 41 -3.24 13.08 11.48
CA ILE A 41 -4.54 13.23 12.15
C ILE A 41 -5.53 13.91 11.20
N LYS A 42 -5.15 15.03 10.57
CA LYS A 42 -6.02 15.73 9.61
C LYS A 42 -6.40 14.85 8.41
N LYS A 43 -5.45 14.07 7.90
CA LYS A 43 -5.68 13.17 6.76
C LYS A 43 -6.59 12.00 7.14
N GLU A 44 -6.35 11.36 8.27
CA GLU A 44 -7.14 10.22 8.76
C GLU A 44 -8.55 10.66 9.16
N HIS A 45 -8.68 11.75 9.91
CA HIS A 45 -9.94 12.39 10.25
C HIS A 45 -10.78 12.64 9.00
N LYS A 46 -10.23 13.38 8.02
CA LYS A 46 -10.94 13.68 6.78
C LYS A 46 -11.38 12.40 6.04
N ASN A 47 -10.53 11.39 5.96
CA ASN A 47 -10.84 10.15 5.23
C ASN A 47 -12.01 9.38 5.90
N ILE A 48 -11.94 9.20 7.21
CA ILE A 48 -12.96 8.46 7.96
C ILE A 48 -14.26 9.27 8.02
N ASP A 49 -14.18 10.56 8.32
CA ASP A 49 -15.32 11.46 8.38
C ASP A 49 -16.09 11.45 7.06
N GLN A 50 -15.39 11.62 5.93
CA GLN A 50 -16.02 11.59 4.61
C GLN A 50 -16.73 10.26 4.32
N LYS A 51 -16.14 9.12 4.70
CA LYS A 51 -16.75 7.81 4.49
C LYS A 51 -18.00 7.62 5.34
N VAL A 52 -17.94 8.01 6.61
CA VAL A 52 -19.07 7.88 7.53
C VAL A 52 -20.19 8.85 7.16
N VAL A 53 -19.88 10.13 6.91
CA VAL A 53 -20.84 11.11 6.42
C VAL A 53 -21.49 10.64 5.12
N HIS A 54 -20.70 10.14 4.16
CA HIS A 54 -21.24 9.60 2.91
C HIS A 54 -22.21 8.44 3.16
N HIS A 55 -21.86 7.50 4.04
CA HIS A 55 -22.71 6.36 4.38
C HIS A 55 -24.01 6.76 5.10
N LEU A 56 -23.94 7.74 6.01
CA LEU A 56 -25.09 8.20 6.80
C LEU A 56 -26.02 9.15 6.02
N THR A 57 -25.48 9.89 5.06
CA THR A 57 -26.26 10.79 4.19
C THR A 57 -26.86 10.05 2.98
N SER A 58 -26.31 8.88 2.64
CA SER A 58 -26.84 8.01 1.59
C SER A 58 -28.04 7.21 2.08
N GLN A 59 -28.87 6.74 1.13
CA GLN A 59 -29.97 5.83 1.40
C GLN A 59 -29.45 4.53 2.06
N PRO A 60 -30.14 3.98 3.08
CA PRO A 60 -31.46 4.36 3.59
C PRO A 60 -31.45 5.38 4.75
N ASN A 61 -30.27 5.80 5.22
CA ASN A 61 -30.13 6.54 6.48
C ASN A 61 -30.59 8.00 6.39
N ASN A 62 -30.39 8.66 5.24
CA ASN A 62 -30.88 10.00 4.90
C ASN A 62 -30.66 11.08 5.98
N ILE A 63 -29.58 10.99 6.77
CA ILE A 63 -29.28 12.00 7.78
C ILE A 63 -28.92 13.32 7.07
N PRO A 64 -29.54 14.45 7.44
CA PRO A 64 -29.20 15.74 6.84
C PRO A 64 -27.73 16.09 7.05
N LEU A 65 -27.05 16.55 6.00
CA LEU A 65 -25.64 16.98 6.04
C LEU A 65 -25.34 18.03 7.12
N LYS A 66 -26.32 18.89 7.44
CA LYS A 66 -26.21 19.94 8.47
C LYS A 66 -26.65 19.46 9.86
N SER A 67 -26.92 18.17 10.04
CA SER A 67 -27.32 17.62 11.32
C SER A 67 -26.23 17.85 12.36
N ARG A 68 -26.65 18.31 13.55
CA ARG A 68 -25.76 18.48 14.70
C ARG A 68 -25.00 17.19 15.03
N ILE A 69 -25.61 16.04 14.80
CA ILE A 69 -25.04 14.72 15.05
C ILE A 69 -23.75 14.49 14.24
N LEU A 70 -23.74 14.87 12.96
CA LEU A 70 -22.55 14.72 12.11
C LEU A 70 -21.41 15.63 12.55
N LYS A 71 -21.73 16.86 12.98
CA LYS A 71 -20.74 17.78 13.54
C LYS A 71 -20.14 17.23 14.83
N THR A 72 -20.99 16.79 15.76
CA THR A 72 -20.56 16.17 17.02
C THR A 72 -19.68 14.95 16.77
N TYR A 73 -20.08 14.07 15.85
CA TYR A 73 -19.26 12.93 15.43
C TYR A 73 -17.88 13.35 14.93
N SER A 74 -17.81 14.33 14.01
CA SER A 74 -16.54 14.85 13.48
C SER A 74 -15.65 15.40 14.60
N ASP A 75 -16.22 16.18 15.52
CA ASP A 75 -15.48 16.78 16.64
C ASP A 75 -14.96 15.69 17.61
N ASP A 76 -15.80 14.71 17.95
CA ASP A 76 -15.45 13.59 18.81
C ASP A 76 -14.37 12.70 18.19
N LEU A 77 -14.45 12.44 16.88
CA LEU A 77 -13.43 11.70 16.14
C LEU A 77 -12.08 12.44 16.17
N LEU A 78 -12.09 13.76 15.97
CA LEU A 78 -10.87 14.55 16.03
C LEU A 78 -10.27 14.55 17.43
N ASN A 79 -11.10 14.70 18.46
CA ASN A 79 -10.69 14.61 19.86
C ASN A 79 -10.09 13.24 20.19
N TYR A 80 -10.73 12.17 19.74
CA TYR A 80 -10.22 10.80 19.89
C TYR A 80 -8.84 10.64 19.24
N PHE A 81 -8.64 11.15 18.03
CA PHE A 81 -7.33 11.11 17.39
C PHE A 81 -6.28 11.92 18.12
N ASN A 82 -6.59 13.16 18.50
CA ASN A 82 -5.66 13.98 19.28
C ASN A 82 -5.27 13.28 20.58
N HIS A 83 -6.24 12.71 21.31
CA HIS A 83 -5.97 11.95 22.52
C HIS A 83 -5.11 10.71 22.22
N SER A 84 -5.45 9.94 21.19
CA SER A 84 -4.74 8.70 20.85
C SER A 84 -3.29 8.95 20.40
N TYR A 85 -3.04 10.04 19.68
CA TYR A 85 -1.71 10.41 19.17
C TYR A 85 -0.85 11.15 20.20
N PHE A 86 -1.45 12.03 21.00
CA PHE A 86 -0.70 12.87 21.94
C PHE A 86 -0.70 12.38 23.39
N SER A 87 -1.43 11.31 23.71
CA SER A 87 -1.31 10.67 25.02
C SER A 87 0.13 10.22 25.27
N PRO A 88 0.77 10.69 26.36
CA PRO A 88 2.14 10.31 26.68
C PRO A 88 2.27 8.80 26.78
N LEU A 89 3.35 8.26 26.20
CA LEU A 89 3.72 6.88 26.43
C LEU A 89 4.36 6.76 27.81
N THR A 90 4.16 5.61 28.46
CA THR A 90 5.00 5.27 29.61
C THR A 90 6.46 5.17 29.15
N TYR A 91 7.40 5.53 30.02
CA TYR A 91 8.84 5.50 29.70
C TYR A 91 9.27 4.14 29.11
N LYS A 92 8.81 3.02 29.70
CA LYS A 92 9.05 1.66 29.20
C LYS A 92 8.60 1.46 27.75
N ASN A 93 7.41 1.97 27.39
CA ASN A 93 6.85 1.84 26.06
C ASN A 93 7.60 2.71 25.04
N GLU A 94 8.01 3.91 25.45
CA GLU A 94 8.79 4.81 24.60
C GLU A 94 10.14 4.18 24.21
N ILE A 95 10.87 3.65 25.20
CA ILE A 95 12.14 2.94 24.96
C ILE A 95 11.92 1.74 24.02
N GLN A 96 10.90 0.91 24.27
CA GLN A 96 10.60 -0.25 23.43
C GLN A 96 10.27 0.15 21.98
N ALA A 97 9.49 1.22 21.79
CA ALA A 97 9.11 1.70 20.47
C ALA A 97 10.32 2.27 19.69
N LEU A 98 11.18 3.06 20.35
CA LEU A 98 12.43 3.57 19.77
C LEU A 98 13.36 2.44 19.34
N GLU A 99 13.48 1.43 20.20
CA GLU A 99 14.28 0.25 19.94
C GLU A 99 13.79 -0.57 18.74
N GLN A 100 12.47 -0.75 18.60
CA GLN A 100 11.89 -1.42 17.44
C GLN A 100 12.08 -0.60 16.16
N ALA A 101 11.89 0.72 16.21
CA ALA A 101 12.15 1.60 15.08
C ALA A 101 13.62 1.53 14.63
N ARG A 102 14.57 1.54 15.58
CA ARG A 102 16.01 1.34 15.32
C ARG A 102 16.29 -0.03 14.70
N THR A 103 15.62 -1.08 15.19
CA THR A 103 15.76 -2.45 14.64
C THR A 103 15.27 -2.50 13.19
N ALA A 104 14.09 -1.95 12.90
CA ALA A 104 13.54 -1.88 11.54
C ALA A 104 14.43 -1.08 10.58
N LEU A 105 14.94 0.07 11.02
CA LEU A 105 15.90 0.87 10.25
C LEU A 105 17.20 0.11 9.97
N SER A 106 17.70 -0.63 10.96
CA SER A 106 18.89 -1.46 10.83
C SER A 106 18.69 -2.60 9.82
N ILE A 107 17.54 -3.30 9.88
CA ILE A 107 17.15 -4.32 8.88
C ILE A 107 17.13 -3.71 7.49
N ARG A 108 16.46 -2.57 7.31
CA ARG A 108 16.36 -1.88 6.00
C ARG A 108 17.73 -1.52 5.44
N ARG A 109 18.63 -0.99 6.26
CA ARG A 109 20.01 -0.68 5.87
C ARG A 109 20.75 -1.94 5.44
N LYS A 110 20.56 -3.05 6.16
CA LYS A 110 21.24 -4.32 5.87
C LYS A 110 20.73 -4.97 4.58
N LEU A 111 19.43 -4.95 4.35
CA LEU A 111 18.84 -5.38 3.07
C LEU A 111 19.47 -4.62 1.90
N LYS A 112 19.58 -3.28 2.00
CA LYS A 112 20.20 -2.46 0.96
C LYS A 112 21.69 -2.75 0.79
N LYS A 113 22.46 -2.83 1.88
CA LYS A 113 23.92 -3.05 1.84
C LYS A 113 24.28 -4.42 1.26
N SER A 114 23.51 -5.45 1.61
CA SER A 114 23.76 -6.83 1.17
C SER A 114 23.03 -7.19 -0.13
N ASN A 115 22.44 -6.21 -0.81
CA ASN A 115 21.65 -6.39 -2.03
C ASN A 115 20.60 -7.51 -1.93
N LEU A 116 19.86 -7.50 -0.82
CA LEU A 116 18.80 -8.45 -0.53
C LEU A 116 17.43 -7.85 -0.81
N ILE A 117 16.51 -8.68 -1.31
CA ILE A 117 15.11 -8.33 -1.51
C ILE A 117 14.24 -8.97 -0.43
N LEU A 118 13.29 -8.20 0.11
CA LEU A 118 12.22 -8.67 0.98
C LEU A 118 10.90 -8.62 0.20
N ARG A 119 10.23 -9.77 0.01
CA ARG A 119 8.96 -9.87 -0.71
C ARG A 119 7.94 -10.70 0.05
N VAL A 120 6.66 -10.41 -0.16
CA VAL A 120 5.58 -11.30 0.27
C VAL A 120 5.60 -12.55 -0.62
N THR A 121 5.43 -13.71 -0.02
CA THR A 121 5.33 -14.96 -0.78
C THR A 121 3.96 -15.09 -1.42
N ASP A 122 3.92 -15.81 -2.53
CA ASP A 122 2.69 -16.06 -3.29
C ASP A 122 1.59 -16.75 -2.46
N LYS A 123 1.98 -17.63 -1.52
CA LYS A 123 1.08 -18.31 -0.58
C LYS A 123 1.63 -18.24 0.84
N GLY A 124 0.74 -18.29 1.82
CA GLY A 124 1.07 -18.52 3.23
C GLY A 124 1.41 -17.28 4.06
N HIS A 125 1.09 -16.07 3.60
CA HIS A 125 1.31 -14.82 4.35
C HIS A 125 2.73 -14.66 4.94
N ASN A 126 3.72 -15.27 4.29
CA ASN A 126 5.10 -15.25 4.74
C ASN A 126 5.93 -14.26 3.91
N PHE A 127 7.15 -14.02 4.38
CA PHE A 127 8.12 -13.19 3.67
C PHE A 127 9.28 -14.03 3.14
N TYR A 128 9.68 -13.72 1.92
CA TYR A 128 10.91 -14.19 1.30
C TYR A 128 11.98 -13.13 1.48
N ILE A 129 13.15 -13.55 1.95
CA ILE A 129 14.39 -12.78 1.91
C ILE A 129 15.38 -13.56 1.04
N GLY A 130 16.00 -12.88 0.08
CA GLY A 130 17.01 -13.50 -0.78
C GLY A 130 17.80 -12.47 -1.59
N SER A 131 18.75 -12.95 -2.40
CA SER A 131 19.55 -12.09 -3.28
C SER A 131 18.66 -11.38 -4.31
N ALA A 132 18.82 -10.07 -4.45
CA ALA A 132 18.15 -9.30 -5.50
C ALA A 132 18.60 -9.75 -6.90
N ILE A 133 19.89 -10.02 -7.08
CA ILE A 133 20.46 -10.46 -8.37
C ILE A 133 19.85 -11.79 -8.81
N GLU A 134 19.71 -12.75 -7.90
CA GLU A 134 19.11 -14.05 -8.23
C GLU A 134 17.61 -13.94 -8.48
N PHE A 135 16.94 -13.08 -7.73
CA PHE A 135 15.54 -12.78 -7.97
C PHE A 135 15.34 -12.20 -9.38
N ASP A 136 16.16 -11.23 -9.77
CA ASP A 136 16.12 -10.63 -11.11
C ASP A 136 16.42 -11.67 -12.19
N LYS A 137 17.41 -12.56 -11.99
CA LYS A 137 17.68 -13.68 -12.91
C LYS A 137 16.47 -14.58 -13.09
N LYS A 138 15.72 -14.88 -12.02
CA LYS A 138 14.49 -15.69 -12.09
C LYS A 138 13.38 -14.97 -12.85
N VAL A 139 13.27 -13.65 -12.69
CA VAL A 139 12.32 -12.82 -13.45
C VAL A 139 12.68 -12.79 -14.93
N GLN A 140 13.96 -12.58 -15.27
CA GLN A 140 14.42 -12.61 -16.67
C GLN A 140 14.19 -13.98 -17.30
N LYS A 141 14.51 -15.06 -16.58
CA LYS A 141 14.21 -16.41 -17.04
C LYS A 141 12.72 -16.61 -17.30
N PHE A 142 11.84 -16.13 -16.42
CA PHE A 142 10.40 -16.20 -16.63
C PHE A 142 9.98 -15.53 -17.95
N PHE A 143 10.53 -14.36 -18.28
CA PHE A 143 10.26 -13.68 -19.54
C PHE A 143 10.83 -14.43 -20.75
N GLN A 144 12.00 -15.06 -20.62
CA GLN A 144 12.60 -15.87 -21.69
C GLN A 144 11.79 -17.16 -21.96
N ASP A 145 11.19 -17.73 -20.92
CA ASP A 145 10.41 -18.97 -21.00
C ASP A 145 8.98 -18.74 -21.54
N THR A 146 8.57 -17.49 -21.80
CA THR A 146 7.20 -17.17 -22.23
C THR A 146 7.14 -16.14 -23.35
N ASN A 147 6.27 -16.38 -24.33
CA ASN A 147 5.95 -15.40 -25.39
C ASN A 147 4.73 -14.52 -25.01
N ALA A 148 4.32 -14.52 -23.74
CA ALA A 148 3.13 -13.79 -23.29
C ALA A 148 3.37 -12.28 -23.12
N PHE A 149 4.63 -11.83 -23.04
CA PHE A 149 4.98 -10.44 -22.80
C PHE A 149 5.89 -9.92 -23.91
N VAL A 150 5.69 -8.64 -24.28
CA VAL A 150 6.57 -7.91 -25.19
C VAL A 150 7.05 -6.64 -24.48
N ILE A 151 8.32 -6.30 -24.69
CA ILE A 151 8.87 -5.03 -24.21
C ILE A 151 8.38 -3.95 -25.17
N LEU A 152 7.74 -2.92 -24.62
CA LEU A 152 7.36 -1.74 -25.37
C LEU A 152 8.48 -0.71 -25.29
N GLU A 153 8.83 -0.09 -26.43
CA GLU A 153 9.83 0.98 -26.49
C GLU A 153 9.33 2.27 -25.84
N GLU A 154 8.03 2.52 -25.93
CA GLU A 154 7.37 3.70 -25.39
C GLU A 154 6.17 3.34 -24.52
N ASN A 155 5.82 4.22 -23.59
CA ASN A 155 4.67 4.05 -22.73
C ASN A 155 3.38 4.39 -23.51
N PRO A 156 2.49 3.41 -23.80
CA PRO A 156 1.31 3.64 -24.63
C PRO A 156 0.15 4.30 -23.88
N PHE A 157 0.33 4.63 -22.59
CA PHE A 157 -0.75 5.05 -21.71
C PHE A 157 -1.57 6.21 -22.26
N ASN A 158 -0.91 7.31 -22.65
CA ASN A 158 -1.62 8.50 -23.13
C ASN A 158 -2.37 8.22 -24.43
N GLU A 159 -1.78 7.46 -25.34
CA GLU A 159 -2.42 7.10 -26.61
C GLU A 159 -3.67 6.25 -26.39
N ILE A 160 -3.58 5.23 -25.52
CA ILE A 160 -4.71 4.38 -25.16
C ILE A 160 -5.80 5.21 -24.48
N LEU A 161 -5.42 6.08 -23.54
CA LEU A 161 -6.33 6.94 -22.80
C LEU A 161 -7.09 7.90 -23.73
N ASP A 162 -6.40 8.51 -24.69
CA ASP A 162 -6.99 9.38 -25.70
C ASP A 162 -8.00 8.64 -26.58
N LYS A 163 -7.66 7.40 -27.00
CA LYS A 163 -8.59 6.54 -27.76
C LYS A 163 -9.85 6.22 -26.96
N VAL A 164 -9.73 5.92 -25.66
CA VAL A 164 -10.88 5.67 -24.78
C VAL A 164 -11.74 6.91 -24.63
N ILE A 165 -11.15 8.09 -24.37
CA ILE A 165 -11.88 9.36 -24.25
C ILE A 165 -12.61 9.68 -25.56
N HIS A 166 -11.93 9.52 -26.70
CA HIS A 166 -12.53 9.76 -28.01
C HIS A 166 -13.72 8.83 -28.28
N LEU A 167 -13.60 7.55 -27.95
CA LEU A 167 -14.70 6.58 -28.06
C LEU A 167 -15.90 7.00 -27.21
N LEU A 168 -15.68 7.37 -25.95
CA LEU A 168 -16.74 7.81 -25.03
C LEU A 168 -17.43 9.08 -25.53
N ASN A 169 -16.67 10.06 -26.01
CA ASN A 169 -17.21 11.28 -26.62
C ASN A 169 -18.11 10.96 -27.82
N ARG A 170 -17.67 10.04 -28.69
CA ARG A 170 -18.44 9.61 -29.86
C ARG A 170 -19.73 8.89 -29.48
N LEU A 171 -19.68 7.98 -28.50
CA LEU A 171 -20.86 7.26 -28.01
C LEU A 171 -21.88 8.21 -27.39
N TYR A 172 -21.42 9.18 -26.58
CA TYR A 172 -22.28 10.17 -25.96
C TYR A 172 -22.89 11.12 -26.99
N GLY A 173 -22.10 11.63 -27.94
CA GLY A 173 -22.57 12.49 -29.03
C GLY A 173 -23.63 11.82 -29.91
N LYS A 174 -23.51 10.50 -30.13
CA LYS A 174 -24.51 9.69 -30.84
C LYS A 174 -25.71 9.26 -29.99
N LYS A 175 -25.80 9.70 -28.73
CA LYS A 175 -26.84 9.31 -27.76
C LYS A 175 -26.95 7.79 -27.54
N LEU A 176 -25.86 7.06 -27.73
CA LEU A 176 -25.79 5.60 -27.49
C LEU A 176 -25.55 5.26 -26.01
N ILE A 177 -25.12 6.25 -25.23
CA ILE A 177 -24.95 6.15 -23.77
C ILE A 177 -25.58 7.36 -23.09
N LEU A 178 -26.07 7.16 -21.87
CA LEU A 178 -26.64 8.21 -21.03
C LEU A 178 -25.53 9.02 -20.36
N ARG A 179 -25.86 10.25 -19.96
CA ARG A 179 -24.91 11.17 -19.29
C ARG A 179 -24.26 10.56 -18.05
N TRP A 180 -25.02 9.81 -17.25
CA TRP A 180 -24.49 9.17 -16.05
C TRP A 180 -23.49 8.05 -16.39
N GLN A 181 -23.72 7.30 -17.48
CA GLN A 181 -22.80 6.26 -17.96
C GLN A 181 -21.51 6.91 -18.46
N TYR A 182 -21.63 7.95 -19.28
CA TYR A 182 -20.49 8.73 -19.76
C TYR A 182 -19.63 9.26 -18.61
N ASN A 183 -20.24 9.92 -17.62
CA ASN A 183 -19.53 10.43 -16.45
C ASN A 183 -18.86 9.33 -15.63
N LYS A 184 -19.50 8.15 -15.50
CA LYS A 184 -18.96 7.03 -14.73
C LYS A 184 -17.79 6.32 -15.45
N MET A 185 -17.84 6.26 -16.78
CA MET A 185 -16.81 5.59 -17.59
C MET A 185 -15.65 6.50 -17.99
N MET A 186 -15.82 7.83 -17.91
CA MET A 186 -14.78 8.79 -18.25
C MET A 186 -13.57 8.61 -17.33
N PRO A 187 -12.39 8.24 -17.87
CA PRO A 187 -11.21 8.03 -17.05
C PRO A 187 -10.68 9.36 -16.49
N ASP A 188 -10.23 9.34 -15.25
CA ASP A 188 -9.56 10.47 -14.60
C ASP A 188 -8.06 10.39 -14.90
N ARG A 189 -7.56 11.27 -15.79
CA ARG A 189 -6.15 11.29 -16.19
C ARG A 189 -5.18 11.37 -15.02
N THR A 190 -5.60 11.95 -13.89
CA THR A 190 -4.74 12.13 -12.71
C THR A 190 -4.70 10.89 -11.81
N LYS A 191 -5.59 9.93 -12.04
CA LYS A 191 -5.73 8.71 -11.24
C LYS A 191 -5.56 7.42 -12.04
N SER A 192 -5.68 7.49 -13.36
CA SER A 192 -5.47 6.34 -14.24
C SER A 192 -3.97 6.04 -14.35
N GLU A 193 -3.62 4.75 -14.22
CA GLU A 193 -2.27 4.23 -14.44
C GLU A 193 -2.35 2.91 -15.24
N LEU A 194 -1.25 2.51 -15.87
CA LEU A 194 -1.15 1.18 -16.48
C LEU A 194 -1.08 0.12 -15.38
N ALA A 195 -1.55 -1.09 -15.71
CA ALA A 195 -1.40 -2.23 -14.83
C ALA A 195 0.09 -2.46 -14.51
N HIS A 196 0.37 -2.74 -13.24
CA HIS A 196 1.72 -3.02 -12.78
C HIS A 196 1.95 -4.52 -12.71
N LEU A 197 3.00 -5.00 -13.39
CA LEU A 197 3.48 -6.37 -13.27
C LEU A 197 4.54 -6.44 -12.16
N TYR A 198 4.33 -7.33 -11.19
CA TYR A 198 5.35 -7.68 -10.20
C TYR A 198 5.42 -9.18 -9.99
N PHE A 199 6.39 -9.62 -9.19
CA PHE A 199 6.69 -11.03 -9.03
C PHE A 199 6.70 -11.45 -7.56
N ASN A 200 5.99 -12.54 -7.25
CA ASN A 200 5.97 -13.14 -5.91
C ASN A 200 6.71 -14.49 -5.90
N PRO A 201 7.61 -14.74 -4.95
CA PRO A 201 8.29 -16.03 -4.79
C PRO A 201 7.33 -17.16 -4.41
N LYS A 202 7.49 -18.33 -5.04
CA LYS A 202 6.82 -19.58 -4.68
C LYS A 202 7.74 -20.41 -3.79
N THR A 203 7.82 -20.07 -2.50
CA THR A 203 8.71 -20.71 -1.52
C THR A 203 8.43 -22.19 -1.25
N HIS A 204 7.26 -22.70 -1.65
CA HIS A 204 6.87 -24.11 -1.54
C HIS A 204 7.29 -24.98 -2.74
N LYS A 205 8.06 -24.43 -3.69
CA LYS A 205 8.54 -25.14 -4.88
C LYS A 205 10.06 -25.13 -4.93
N ASP A 206 10.64 -26.19 -5.48
CA ASP A 206 12.08 -26.31 -5.68
C ASP A 206 12.63 -25.18 -6.54
N GLY A 207 13.79 -24.66 -6.15
CA GLY A 207 14.42 -23.51 -6.80
C GLY A 207 13.72 -22.17 -6.53
N ILE A 208 12.59 -22.13 -5.80
CA ILE A 208 11.81 -20.93 -5.46
C ILE A 208 11.55 -20.06 -6.71
N PRO A 209 10.75 -20.55 -7.68
CA PRO A 209 10.41 -19.79 -8.87
C PRO A 209 9.51 -18.60 -8.54
N VAL A 210 9.41 -17.65 -9.47
CA VAL A 210 8.56 -16.46 -9.33
C VAL A 210 7.18 -16.67 -10.00
N ARG A 211 6.14 -16.05 -9.46
CA ARG A 211 4.82 -15.91 -10.11
C ARG A 211 4.64 -14.46 -10.58
N PRO A 212 4.29 -14.21 -11.85
CA PRO A 212 3.82 -12.89 -12.28
C PRO A 212 2.48 -12.56 -11.61
N ILE A 213 2.36 -11.35 -11.09
CA ILE A 213 1.12 -10.80 -10.56
C ILE A 213 0.85 -9.50 -11.30
N GLU A 214 -0.26 -9.46 -12.01
CA GLU A 214 -0.78 -8.26 -12.63
C GLU A 214 -1.70 -7.58 -11.62
N ASN A 215 -1.40 -6.33 -11.29
CA ASN A 215 -2.31 -5.52 -10.49
C ASN A 215 -2.86 -4.38 -11.33
N THR A 216 -4.16 -4.40 -11.52
CA THR A 216 -4.94 -3.42 -12.28
C THR A 216 -5.57 -2.33 -11.40
N MET A 217 -5.20 -2.23 -10.11
CA MET A 217 -5.81 -1.25 -9.21
C MET A 217 -4.82 -0.49 -8.31
N ARG A 218 -4.89 0.84 -8.44
CA ARG A 218 -4.93 1.83 -7.33
C ARG A 218 -5.99 2.88 -7.61
#